data_AF-A0A8I1XWL4-F1
#
_entry.id   AF-A0A8I1XWL4-F1
#
_cell.length_a   1.000
_cell.length_b   1.000
_cell.length_c   1.000
_cell.angle_alpha   90.00
_cell.angle_beta   90.00
_cell.angle_gamma   90.00
#
_symmetry.space_group_name_H-M   'P 1'
#
loop_
_entity.id
_entity.type
_entity.pdbx_description
1 polymer ?
#
loop_
_entity_poly.entity_id
_entity_poly.type
_entity_poly.pdbx_seq_one_letter_code
_entity_poly.pdbx_strand_id
1 'polypeptide(L)'
;MTSLDTTQHEWSLVKSYLLLTFIQKVFERDSLILEESGMLKTPDLYVEMVNAGVDRTGILLSEIKHEFNKYHIHVLDIQQNHSGVHATYISKGNQEQFSMAMPAFRKEMYERMRAYLGLSTSIPHTAALPLLKKHRPELPNNSTSKPLRIIERSLVTSSLAYKRKTSRPAAFAASRRA
;
A
#
# COMPACT_ATOMS: atom_id res chain seq x y z
N MET A 1 -16.95 -33.70 18.18
CA MET A 1 -16.04 -32.54 18.29
C MET A 1 -16.34 -31.58 17.13
N THR A 2 -17.52 -30.94 17.09
CA THR A 2 -18.04 -30.46 15.78
C THR A 2 -18.67 -29.06 15.76
N SER A 3 -18.99 -28.44 16.90
CA SER A 3 -19.60 -27.09 16.89
C SER A 3 -18.58 -25.96 17.06
N LEU A 4 -17.70 -26.06 18.06
CA LEU A 4 -16.73 -25.00 18.39
C LEU A 4 -15.76 -24.68 17.25
N ASP A 5 -15.24 -25.72 16.59
CA ASP A 5 -14.28 -25.56 15.49
C ASP A 5 -14.92 -24.83 14.29
N THR A 6 -16.23 -25.06 14.05
CA THR A 6 -16.94 -24.41 12.95
C THR A 6 -17.17 -22.92 13.23
N THR A 7 -17.53 -22.54 14.45
CA THR A 7 -17.69 -21.13 14.84
C THR A 7 -16.35 -20.38 14.78
N GLN A 8 -15.25 -21.01 15.23
CA GLN A 8 -13.93 -20.40 15.14
C GLN A 8 -13.49 -20.22 13.67
N HIS A 9 -13.80 -21.18 12.81
CA HIS A 9 -13.53 -21.09 11.38
C HIS A 9 -14.32 -19.95 10.72
N GLU A 10 -15.64 -19.87 10.97
CA GLU A 10 -16.51 -18.80 10.47
C GLU A 10 -16.04 -17.42 10.95
N TRP A 11 -15.65 -17.31 12.22
CA TRP A 11 -15.07 -16.08 12.77
C TRP A 11 -13.77 -15.68 12.05
N SER A 12 -12.91 -16.64 11.74
CA SER A 12 -11.66 -16.41 10.98
C SER A 12 -11.93 -15.95 9.53
N LEU A 13 -12.97 -16.51 8.89
CA LEU A 13 -13.42 -16.10 7.57
C LEU A 13 -13.93 -14.65 7.57
N VAL A 14 -14.84 -14.31 8.51
CA VAL A 14 -15.37 -12.94 8.66
C VAL A 14 -14.25 -11.95 8.93
N LYS A 15 -13.33 -12.27 9.84
CA LYS A 15 -12.15 -11.47 10.12
C LYS A 15 -11.31 -11.21 8.87
N SER A 16 -11.01 -12.26 8.10
CA SER A 16 -10.19 -12.15 6.89
C SER A 16 -10.89 -11.35 5.79
N TYR A 17 -12.20 -11.51 5.62
CA TYR A 17 -13.01 -10.71 4.71
C TYR A 17 -12.95 -9.21 5.04
N LEU A 18 -13.12 -8.86 6.32
CA LEU A 18 -13.02 -7.47 6.76
C LEU A 18 -11.62 -6.91 6.47
N LEU A 19 -10.56 -7.59 6.93
CA LEU A 19 -9.20 -7.15 6.71
C LEU A 19 -8.90 -6.94 5.22
N LEU A 20 -9.24 -7.91 4.36
CA LEU A 20 -9.02 -7.80 2.91
C LEU A 20 -9.80 -6.63 2.29
N THR A 21 -11.06 -6.43 2.69
CA THR A 21 -11.89 -5.31 2.18
C THR A 21 -11.28 -3.96 2.55
N PHE A 22 -10.77 -3.81 3.77
CA PHE A 22 -10.11 -2.57 4.20
C PHE A 22 -8.74 -2.39 3.52
N ILE A 23 -7.96 -3.45 3.39
CA ILE A 23 -6.65 -3.40 2.72
C ILE A 23 -6.81 -2.99 1.25
N GLN A 24 -7.77 -3.58 0.55
CA GLN A 24 -8.03 -3.27 -0.85
C GLN A 24 -8.32 -1.76 -1.02
N LYS A 25 -9.20 -1.19 -0.19
CA LYS A 25 -9.50 0.25 -0.21
C LYS A 25 -8.26 1.11 0.07
N VAL A 26 -7.38 0.67 0.97
CA VAL A 26 -6.14 1.39 1.28
C VAL A 26 -5.19 1.36 0.09
N PHE A 27 -5.00 0.20 -0.55
CA PHE A 27 -4.15 0.11 -1.74
C PHE A 27 -4.69 0.93 -2.91
N GLU A 28 -6.00 0.87 -3.19
CA GLU A 28 -6.63 1.70 -4.22
C GLU A 28 -6.40 3.20 -3.96
N ARG A 29 -6.63 3.65 -2.71
CA ARG A 29 -6.37 5.04 -2.30
C ARG A 29 -4.89 5.42 -2.44
N ASP A 30 -3.98 4.56 -1.96
CA ASP A 30 -2.55 4.87 -1.93
C ASP A 30 -1.97 4.91 -3.35
N SER A 31 -2.46 4.06 -4.26
CA SER A 31 -2.12 4.09 -5.68
C SER A 31 -2.48 5.45 -6.31
N LEU A 32 -3.71 5.91 -6.10
CA LEU A 32 -4.17 7.24 -6.58
C LEU A 32 -3.35 8.39 -6.00
N ILE A 33 -3.07 8.37 -4.69
CA ILE A 33 -2.25 9.40 -4.05
C ILE A 33 -0.83 9.43 -4.64
N LEU A 34 -0.22 8.26 -4.88
CA LEU A 34 1.12 8.18 -5.44
C LEU A 34 1.17 8.75 -6.85
N GLU A 35 0.18 8.43 -7.68
CA GLU A 35 0.03 8.92 -9.04
C GLU A 35 -0.18 10.44 -9.08
N GLU A 36 -1.06 10.97 -8.22
CA GLU A 36 -1.45 12.39 -8.23
C GLU A 36 -0.50 13.32 -7.46
N SER A 37 0.37 12.78 -6.59
CA SER A 37 1.19 13.60 -5.68
C SER A 37 2.17 14.54 -6.38
N GLY A 38 2.67 14.18 -7.56
CA GLY A 38 3.74 14.90 -8.26
C GLY A 38 5.08 15.00 -7.48
N MET A 39 5.19 14.34 -6.32
CA MET A 39 6.37 14.42 -5.44
C MET A 39 7.47 13.43 -5.84
N LEU A 40 7.11 12.37 -6.58
CA LEU A 40 8.01 11.29 -6.95
C LEU A 40 8.51 11.49 -8.38
N LYS A 41 9.80 11.19 -8.61
CA LYS A 41 10.40 11.25 -9.94
C LYS A 41 9.92 10.12 -10.86
N THR A 42 9.51 9.00 -10.27
CA THR A 42 9.11 7.76 -10.96
C THR A 42 7.88 7.16 -10.26
N PRO A 43 6.73 7.87 -10.23
CA PRO A 43 5.53 7.42 -9.52
C PRO A 43 5.03 6.06 -10.04
N ASP A 44 5.10 5.84 -11.36
CA ASP A 44 4.64 4.61 -12.03
C ASP A 44 5.21 3.32 -11.41
N LEU A 45 6.49 3.31 -11.03
CA LEU A 45 7.14 2.15 -10.41
C LEU A 45 6.52 1.80 -9.04
N TYR A 46 6.15 2.81 -8.26
CA TYR A 46 5.55 2.60 -6.94
C TYR A 46 4.06 2.28 -7.07
N VAL A 47 3.38 2.90 -8.02
CA VAL A 47 2.00 2.59 -8.39
C VAL A 47 1.88 1.14 -8.84
N GLU A 48 2.79 0.65 -9.68
CA GLU A 48 2.83 -0.75 -10.12
C GLU A 48 2.96 -1.72 -8.93
N MET A 49 3.82 -1.40 -7.95
CA MET A 49 3.97 -2.20 -6.74
C MET A 49 2.68 -2.26 -5.91
N VAL A 50 2.00 -1.13 -5.73
CA VAL A 50 0.74 -1.06 -4.97
C VAL A 50 -0.38 -1.78 -5.72
N ASN A 51 -0.46 -1.62 -7.05
CA ASN A 51 -1.43 -2.30 -7.90
C ASN A 51 -1.26 -3.82 -7.86
N ALA A 52 -0.02 -4.33 -7.82
CA ALA A 52 0.21 -5.76 -7.58
C ALA A 52 -0.35 -6.24 -6.24
N GLY A 53 -0.38 -5.37 -5.22
CA GLY A 53 -1.06 -5.61 -3.95
C GLY A 53 -2.59 -5.65 -4.09
N VAL A 54 -3.18 -4.74 -4.88
CA VAL A 54 -4.62 -4.74 -5.22
C VAL A 54 -5.00 -6.06 -5.88
N ASP A 55 -4.25 -6.51 -6.88
CA ASP A 55 -4.55 -7.75 -7.61
C ASP A 55 -4.53 -8.97 -6.69
N ARG A 56 -3.48 -9.11 -5.86
CA ARG A 56 -3.33 -10.21 -4.90
C ARG A 56 -4.47 -10.22 -3.88
N THR A 57 -4.84 -9.05 -3.36
CA THR A 57 -5.93 -8.96 -2.39
C THR A 57 -7.30 -9.22 -3.01
N GLY A 58 -7.52 -8.84 -4.26
CA GLY A 58 -8.74 -9.16 -5.01
C GLY A 58 -8.94 -10.67 -5.21
N ILE A 59 -7.87 -11.41 -5.51
CA ILE A 59 -7.90 -12.88 -5.62
C ILE A 59 -8.27 -13.49 -4.27
N LEU A 60 -7.57 -13.12 -3.20
CA LEU A 60 -7.84 -13.64 -1.84
C LEU A 60 -9.26 -13.29 -1.37
N LEU A 61 -9.74 -12.08 -1.67
CA LEU A 61 -11.10 -11.69 -1.30
C LEU A 61 -12.15 -12.52 -2.04
N SER A 62 -11.88 -12.87 -3.29
CA SER A 62 -12.77 -13.75 -4.08
C SER A 62 -12.81 -15.16 -3.51
N GLU A 63 -11.68 -15.68 -3.06
CA GLU A 63 -11.59 -16.97 -2.37
C GLU A 63 -12.36 -16.97 -1.04
N ILE A 64 -12.22 -15.92 -0.23
CA ILE A 64 -13.00 -15.77 1.01
C ILE A 64 -14.50 -15.68 0.73
N LYS A 65 -14.92 -14.93 -0.31
CA LYS A 65 -16.33 -14.89 -0.74
C LYS A 65 -16.85 -16.25 -1.19
N HIS A 66 -16.00 -17.07 -1.81
CA HIS A 66 -16.36 -18.44 -2.17
C HIS A 66 -16.61 -19.29 -0.91
N GLU A 67 -15.73 -19.23 0.08
CA GLU A 67 -15.92 -19.91 1.36
C GLU A 67 -17.17 -19.38 2.12
N PHE A 68 -17.47 -18.09 2.05
CA PHE A 68 -18.72 -17.55 2.62
C PHE A 68 -19.96 -18.24 2.06
N ASN A 69 -20.02 -18.45 0.74
CA ASN A 69 -21.14 -19.14 0.10
C ASN A 69 -21.26 -20.60 0.58
N LYS A 70 -20.12 -21.29 0.74
CA LYS A 70 -20.05 -22.68 1.21
C LYS A 70 -20.48 -22.85 2.67
N TYR A 71 -20.20 -21.86 3.52
CA TYR A 71 -20.60 -21.86 4.93
C TYR A 71 -21.91 -21.09 5.19
N HIS A 72 -22.59 -20.60 4.15
CA HIS A 72 -23.81 -19.79 4.25
C HIS A 72 -23.64 -18.55 5.16
N ILE A 73 -22.49 -17.87 5.03
CA ILE A 73 -22.16 -16.65 5.75
C ILE A 73 -22.58 -15.44 4.90
N HIS A 74 -23.40 -14.57 5.47
CA HIS A 74 -23.85 -13.33 4.83
C HIS A 74 -23.59 -12.13 5.73
N VAL A 75 -22.68 -11.24 5.32
CA VAL A 75 -22.41 -9.99 6.06
C VAL A 75 -23.52 -8.99 5.75
N LEU A 76 -24.19 -8.51 6.79
CA LEU A 76 -25.31 -7.56 6.69
C LEU A 76 -24.85 -6.11 6.82
N ASP A 77 -23.96 -5.85 7.78
CA ASP A 77 -23.49 -4.50 8.09
C ASP A 77 -22.04 -4.53 8.58
N ILE A 78 -21.28 -3.49 8.24
CA ILE A 78 -19.89 -3.29 8.64
C ILE A 78 -19.75 -1.86 9.14
N GLN A 79 -19.39 -1.73 10.41
CA GLN A 79 -19.16 -0.44 11.04
C GLN A 79 -17.71 -0.32 11.48
N GLN A 80 -17.11 0.83 11.16
CA GLN A 80 -15.79 1.19 11.64
C GLN A 80 -15.91 2.47 12.47
N ASN A 81 -15.35 2.45 13.68
CA ASN A 81 -15.28 3.60 14.56
C ASN A 81 -13.90 3.69 15.24
N HIS A 82 -13.71 4.67 16.12
CA HIS A 82 -12.42 4.85 16.81
C HIS A 82 -12.07 3.67 17.73
N SER A 83 -13.06 2.98 18.30
CA SER A 83 -12.84 1.82 19.17
C SER A 83 -12.49 0.55 18.42
N GLY A 84 -13.00 0.36 17.20
CA GLY A 84 -12.82 -0.90 16.49
C GLY A 84 -13.59 -1.03 15.18
N VAL A 85 -13.58 -2.26 14.70
CA VAL A 85 -14.36 -2.72 13.55
C VAL A 85 -15.39 -3.71 14.08
N HIS A 86 -16.64 -3.48 13.71
CA HIS A 86 -17.78 -4.32 14.05
C HIS A 86 -18.44 -4.80 12.76
N ALA A 87 -18.87 -6.04 12.73
CA ALA A 87 -19.67 -6.56 11.63
C ALA A 87 -20.81 -7.42 12.16
N THR A 88 -21.98 -7.24 11.56
CA THR A 88 -23.13 -8.11 11.78
C THR A 88 -23.23 -9.04 10.59
N TYR A 89 -23.32 -10.35 10.85
CA TYR A 89 -23.44 -11.35 9.79
C TYR A 89 -24.43 -12.44 10.19
N ILE A 90 -24.97 -13.13 9.20
CA ILE A 90 -25.77 -14.34 9.40
C ILE A 90 -24.87 -15.54 9.12
N SER A 91 -24.85 -16.50 10.03
CA SER A 91 -24.27 -17.83 9.81
C SER A 91 -25.32 -18.88 10.17
N LYS A 92 -25.54 -19.85 9.26
CA LYS A 92 -26.50 -20.96 9.48
C LYS A 92 -27.90 -20.50 9.94
N GLY A 93 -28.35 -19.34 9.48
CA GLY A 93 -29.64 -18.75 9.85
C GLY A 93 -29.67 -17.96 11.17
N ASN A 94 -28.57 -17.93 11.93
CA ASN A 94 -28.45 -17.13 13.15
C ASN A 94 -27.70 -15.83 12.87
N GLN A 95 -28.17 -14.75 13.47
CA GLN A 95 -27.46 -13.47 13.44
C GLN A 95 -26.35 -13.46 14.49
N GLU A 96 -25.12 -13.22 14.04
CA GLU A 96 -23.92 -13.16 14.86
C GLU A 96 -23.22 -11.80 14.70
N GLN A 97 -22.30 -11.53 15.62
CA GLN A 97 -21.53 -10.29 15.65
C GLN A 97 -20.03 -10.57 15.75
N PHE A 98 -19.27 -9.90 14.91
CA PHE A 98 -17.82 -9.82 14.99
C PHE A 98 -17.42 -8.45 15.53
N SER A 99 -16.44 -8.41 16.43
CA SER A 99 -15.81 -7.17 16.87
C SER A 99 -14.31 -7.34 17.06
N MET A 100 -13.55 -6.34 16.63
CA MET A 100 -12.11 -6.27 16.85
C MET A 100 -11.68 -4.86 17.21
N ALA A 101 -10.86 -4.74 18.26
CA ALA A 101 -10.31 -3.46 18.69
C ALA A 101 -9.43 -2.84 17.59
N MET A 102 -9.52 -1.52 17.41
CA MET A 102 -8.83 -0.79 16.35
C MET A 102 -7.30 -1.01 16.33
N PRO A 103 -6.58 -1.05 17.48
CA PRO A 103 -5.14 -1.31 17.49
C PRO A 103 -4.78 -2.70 16.94
N ALA A 104 -5.54 -3.73 17.31
CA ALA A 104 -5.33 -5.09 16.83
C ALA A 104 -5.63 -5.19 15.33
N PHE A 105 -6.73 -4.58 14.89
CA PHE A 105 -7.13 -4.54 13.49
C PHE A 105 -6.05 -3.88 12.63
N ARG A 106 -5.55 -2.71 13.03
CA ARG A 106 -4.50 -1.98 12.29
C ARG A 106 -3.18 -2.75 12.25
N LYS A 107 -2.78 -3.38 13.36
CA LYS A 107 -1.56 -4.19 13.40
C LYS A 107 -1.61 -5.31 12.36
N GLU A 108 -2.70 -6.07 12.38
CA GLU A 108 -2.85 -7.20 11.45
C GLU A 108 -3.04 -6.75 10.01
N MET A 109 -3.78 -5.66 9.80
CA MET A 109 -3.94 -5.04 8.48
C MET A 109 -2.57 -4.67 7.90
N TYR A 110 -1.71 -4.02 8.68
CA TYR A 110 -0.37 -3.62 8.25
C TYR A 110 0.54 -4.82 7.98
N GLU A 111 0.51 -5.86 8.82
CA GLU A 111 1.26 -7.10 8.60
C GLU A 111 0.86 -7.79 7.29
N ARG A 112 -0.45 -7.85 7.00
CA ARG A 112 -0.98 -8.41 5.77
C ARG A 112 -0.64 -7.55 4.55
N MET A 113 -0.76 -6.22 4.64
CA MET A 113 -0.33 -5.31 3.58
C MET A 113 1.13 -5.55 3.20
N ARG A 114 2.02 -5.69 4.19
CA ARG A 114 3.43 -6.02 3.94
C ARG A 114 3.57 -7.33 3.18
N ALA A 115 2.90 -8.39 3.62
CA ALA A 115 2.92 -9.67 2.92
C ALA A 115 2.44 -9.56 1.47
N TYR A 116 1.35 -8.83 1.24
CA TYR A 116 0.78 -8.65 -0.10
C TYR A 116 1.64 -7.79 -1.02
N LEU A 117 2.51 -6.94 -0.48
CA LEU A 117 3.53 -6.23 -1.23
C LEU A 117 4.84 -7.03 -1.39
N GLY A 118 4.91 -8.27 -0.88
CA GLY A 118 6.11 -9.10 -0.92
C GLY A 118 7.19 -8.71 0.09
N LEU A 119 6.82 -7.95 1.13
CA LEU A 119 7.72 -7.54 2.21
C LEU A 119 7.69 -8.54 3.37
N SER A 120 8.74 -8.53 4.19
CA SER A 120 8.78 -9.33 5.43
C SER A 120 7.64 -8.95 6.37
N THR A 121 6.96 -9.94 6.95
CA THR A 121 5.87 -9.69 7.93
C THR A 121 6.39 -9.26 9.30
N SER A 122 7.70 -9.42 9.57
CA SER A 122 8.36 -8.76 10.69
C SER A 122 8.44 -7.25 10.44
N ILE A 123 8.10 -6.47 11.46
CA ILE A 123 8.39 -5.03 11.47
C ILE A 123 9.90 -4.90 11.25
N PRO A 124 10.36 -4.14 10.24
CA PRO A 124 11.78 -4.00 10.00
C PRO A 124 12.39 -3.32 11.22
N HIS A 125 13.36 -3.98 11.86
CA HIS A 125 14.20 -3.39 12.91
C HIS A 125 14.91 -2.11 12.43
N THR A 126 14.94 -1.85 11.12
CA THR A 126 15.52 -0.66 10.47
C THR A 126 14.77 0.65 10.73
N ALA A 127 13.53 0.64 11.22
CA ALA A 127 12.88 1.86 11.71
C ALA A 127 13.44 2.36 13.06
N ALA A 128 14.28 1.56 13.71
CA ALA A 128 15.17 2.02 14.78
C ALA A 128 16.51 2.48 14.19
N LEU A 129 16.49 3.48 13.31
CA LEU A 129 17.61 4.42 13.36
C LEU A 129 17.48 5.08 14.73
N PRO A 130 18.46 4.92 15.65
CA PRO A 130 18.47 5.76 16.84
C PRO A 130 18.43 7.18 16.30
N LEU A 131 17.40 7.95 16.67
CA LEU A 131 17.45 9.39 16.49
C LEU A 131 18.83 9.82 16.98
N LEU A 132 19.66 10.27 16.03
CA LEU A 132 21.00 10.76 16.29
C LEU A 132 20.81 11.76 17.44
N LYS A 133 21.18 11.37 18.66
CA LYS A 133 21.19 12.27 19.80
C LYS A 133 21.98 13.46 19.32
N LYS A 134 21.34 14.62 19.22
CA LYS A 134 21.96 15.88 18.84
C LYS A 134 23.02 16.16 19.89
N HIS A 135 24.22 15.63 19.68
CA HIS A 135 25.37 15.93 20.51
C HIS A 135 25.67 17.39 20.16
N ARG A 136 25.19 18.29 21.01
CA ARG A 136 25.58 19.70 21.00
C ARG A 136 27.10 19.70 21.17
N PRO A 137 27.89 20.10 20.16
CA PRO A 137 29.32 20.29 20.40
C PRO A 137 29.43 21.57 21.23
N GLU A 138 30.01 21.48 22.41
CA GLU A 138 30.53 22.67 23.06
C GLU A 138 31.62 23.25 22.16
N LEU A 139 31.52 24.55 21.89
CA LEU A 139 32.49 25.30 21.11
C LEU A 139 33.82 25.32 21.86
N PRO A 140 34.94 24.84 21.30
CA PRO A 140 36.25 25.25 21.77
C PRO A 140 36.56 26.61 21.15
N ASN A 141 36.63 27.63 21.99
CA ASN A 141 37.33 28.86 21.69
C ASN A 141 38.82 28.54 21.47
N ASN A 142 39.30 28.61 20.23
CA ASN A 142 40.52 29.38 19.94
C ASN A 142 40.75 29.53 18.43
N SER A 143 41.28 30.71 18.14
CA SER A 143 41.68 31.23 16.85
C SER A 143 42.67 30.33 16.11
N THR A 144 42.39 30.01 14.85
CA THR A 144 43.33 30.24 13.72
C THR A 144 42.64 29.90 12.40
N SER A 145 42.34 30.95 11.64
CA SER A 145 41.83 30.90 10.28
C SER A 145 42.86 30.31 9.31
N LYS A 146 42.51 29.20 8.64
CA LYS A 146 43.08 28.80 7.35
C LYS A 146 41.94 28.56 6.37
N PRO A 147 41.89 29.24 5.21
CA PRO A 147 40.82 29.02 4.25
C PRO A 147 41.09 27.72 3.48
N LEU A 148 40.12 26.81 3.48
CA LEU A 148 40.10 25.65 2.59
C LEU A 148 39.65 26.12 1.20
N ARG A 149 40.55 26.04 0.23
CA ARG A 149 40.28 26.28 -1.19
C ARG A 149 39.27 25.25 -1.69
N ILE A 150 38.15 25.74 -2.22
CA ILE A 150 37.25 24.95 -3.07
C ILE A 150 37.98 24.76 -4.41
N ILE A 151 38.42 23.53 -4.68
CA ILE A 151 38.86 23.14 -6.02
C ILE A 151 37.58 22.83 -6.80
N GLU A 152 37.16 23.76 -7.66
CA GLU A 152 36.16 23.49 -8.70
C GLU A 152 36.72 22.41 -9.63
N ARG A 153 36.17 21.20 -9.54
CA ARG A 153 36.33 20.23 -10.62
C ARG A 153 35.38 20.62 -11.74
N SER A 154 35.92 21.44 -12.64
CA SER A 154 35.47 21.58 -14.02
C SER A 154 35.22 20.20 -14.63
N LEU A 155 33.97 19.90 -14.96
CA LEU A 155 33.65 18.91 -15.98
C LEU A 155 33.30 19.67 -17.25
N VAL A 156 34.32 19.79 -18.08
CA VAL A 156 34.23 20.18 -19.48
C VAL A 156 33.19 19.32 -20.19
N THR A 157 32.35 20.04 -20.91
CA THR A 157 31.45 19.67 -22.00
C THR A 157 31.79 18.37 -22.75
N SER A 158 30.80 17.50 -22.91
CA SER A 158 30.64 16.75 -24.16
C SER A 158 29.18 16.75 -24.59
N SER A 159 28.93 17.51 -25.65
CA SER A 159 27.71 17.51 -26.44
C SER A 159 27.57 16.19 -27.19
N LEU A 160 26.39 15.57 -27.16
CA LEU A 160 25.90 14.86 -28.33
C LEU A 160 24.41 15.15 -28.51
N ALA A 161 24.15 15.92 -29.55
CA ALA A 161 22.85 16.34 -30.02
C ALA A 161 22.03 15.12 -30.49
N TYR A 162 20.91 14.84 -29.81
CA TYR A 162 19.85 14.05 -30.42
C TYR A 162 18.97 14.96 -31.27
N LYS A 163 19.27 14.90 -32.57
CA LYS A 163 18.57 15.54 -33.68
C LYS A 163 17.14 14.98 -33.77
N ARG A 164 16.15 15.62 -33.13
CA ARG A 164 14.73 15.39 -33.46
C ARG A 164 14.41 16.10 -34.78
N LYS A 165 14.38 15.33 -35.87
CA LYS A 165 13.73 15.76 -37.12
C LYS A 165 12.22 15.80 -36.88
N THR A 166 11.64 16.97 -37.06
CA THR A 166 10.22 17.16 -37.33
C THR A 166 9.93 16.85 -38.80
N SER A 167 8.84 16.12 -39.07
CA SER A 167 8.07 16.25 -40.31
C SER A 167 6.69 15.59 -40.17
N ARG A 168 5.68 16.42 -39.94
CA ARG A 168 4.31 16.28 -40.48
C ARG A 168 4.18 17.33 -41.60
N PRO A 169 3.16 17.36 -42.49
CA PRO A 169 2.03 16.44 -42.71
C PRO A 169 1.70 16.19 -44.22
N ALA A 170 0.68 15.35 -44.52
CA ALA A 170 -0.32 15.43 -45.63
C ALA A 170 -0.93 14.01 -45.82
N ALA A 171 -2.21 13.74 -45.54
CA ALA A 171 -3.47 14.16 -46.19
C ALA A 171 -3.93 13.22 -47.32
N PHE A 172 -5.26 13.04 -47.38
CA PHE A 172 -6.10 12.31 -48.36
C PHE A 172 -6.13 10.76 -48.28
N ALA A 173 -7.21 10.05 -48.59
CA ALA A 173 -8.67 10.25 -48.60
C ALA A 173 -9.21 8.94 -49.21
N ALA A 174 -10.25 8.33 -48.65
CA ALA A 174 -11.26 7.59 -49.43
C ALA A 174 -12.43 7.20 -48.52
N SER A 175 -13.45 8.06 -48.58
CA SER A 175 -14.84 7.73 -48.31
C SER A 175 -15.43 6.93 -49.48
N ARG A 176 -16.53 6.22 -49.20
CA ARG A 176 -17.53 5.58 -50.10
C ARG A 176 -17.30 4.07 -50.32
N ARG A 177 -18.33 3.22 -50.31
CA ARG A 177 -19.79 3.41 -50.26
C ARG A 177 -20.47 2.05 -50.04
N ALA A 178 -21.71 2.16 -49.54
CA ALA A 178 -22.88 1.31 -49.79
C ALA A 178 -22.87 -0.12 -49.22
#